data_AF-A0A497FF75-F1
#
_entry.id   AF-A0A497FF75-F1
#
_cell.length_a   1.000
_cell.length_b   1.000
_cell.length_c   1.000
_cell.angle_alpha   90.00
_cell.angle_beta   90.00
_cell.angle_gamma   90.00
#
_symmetry.space_group_name_H-M   'P 1'
#
loop_
_entity.id
_entity.type
_entity.pdbx_description
1 polymer ?
#
loop_
_entity_poly.entity_id
_entity_poly.type
_entity_poly.pdbx_seq_one_letter_code
_entity_poly.pdbx_strand_id
1 'polypeptide(L)'
;MGVHKVVEMLYARYEIVGGQVKYQLLINHLLGTRQEMIKCIGSRTIRHVVESLVRNEGIGFKEIAKAAEIAALFHDIGKALQYYQGRIEKVKKEGTRLSFPYHEVMSSYILASAFQSLATSPLTPPWLCSLVIQAVLLHHQGLRVLDLEALSSYELKKIVQTDATRSASNLQKICMEITKHNSISKESKVIAEEIAKISRDIVVAYDPSIILQYYDLKEEDRVKLSRIISGCLMIADVKDAYKAVGDIATRYVKDIVKLKY
;
A
#
# COMPACT_ATOMS: atom_id res chain seq x y z
N MET A 1 1.63 20.26 -34.25
CA MET A 1 2.46 19.79 -33.11
C MET A 1 1.53 19.19 -32.08
N GLY A 2 1.36 17.87 -32.13
CA GLY A 2 0.48 17.17 -31.20
C GLY A 2 1.11 17.16 -29.81
N VAL A 3 0.46 17.81 -28.85
CA VAL A 3 0.80 17.73 -27.43
C VAL A 3 0.62 16.27 -27.02
N HIS A 4 1.70 15.51 -27.00
CA HIS A 4 1.73 14.27 -26.25
C HIS A 4 1.39 14.64 -24.80
N LYS A 5 0.14 14.37 -24.40
CA LYS A 5 -0.28 14.38 -23.00
C LYS A 5 0.69 13.45 -22.29
N VAL A 6 1.71 14.01 -21.65
CA VAL A 6 2.53 13.28 -20.68
C VAL A 6 1.53 12.82 -19.64
N VAL A 7 1.23 11.53 -19.63
CA VAL A 7 0.61 10.92 -18.46
C VAL A 7 1.57 11.24 -17.33
N GLU A 8 1.16 12.16 -16.45
CA GLU A 8 1.98 12.62 -15.35
C GLU A 8 2.41 11.38 -14.56
N MET A 9 3.69 11.03 -14.68
CA MET A 9 4.21 9.78 -14.17
C MET A 9 4.24 9.85 -12.65
N LEU A 10 3.49 8.97 -11.99
CA LEU A 10 3.55 8.80 -10.55
C LEU A 10 4.66 7.81 -10.22
N TYR A 11 5.59 8.20 -9.36
CA TYR A 11 6.75 7.40 -8.98
C TYR A 11 6.54 6.71 -7.64
N ALA A 12 6.84 5.41 -7.57
CA ALA A 12 7.10 4.70 -6.31
C ALA A 12 8.58 4.81 -5.89
N ARG A 13 9.47 5.03 -6.88
CA ARG A 13 10.90 5.23 -6.67
C ARG A 13 11.48 6.13 -7.76
N TYR A 14 12.39 7.00 -7.35
CA TYR A 14 13.25 7.76 -8.25
C TYR A 14 14.56 8.08 -7.53
N GLU A 15 15.70 7.82 -8.16
CA GLU A 15 17.02 8.19 -7.65
C GLU A 15 18.03 8.33 -8.80
N ILE A 16 19.10 9.08 -8.53
CA ILE A 16 20.24 9.21 -9.42
C ILE A 16 21.44 8.53 -8.75
N VAL A 17 21.99 7.49 -9.37
CA VAL A 17 23.13 6.71 -8.84
C VAL A 17 24.24 6.71 -9.88
N GLY A 18 25.39 7.32 -9.56
CA GLY A 18 26.53 7.39 -10.49
C GLY A 18 26.19 8.08 -11.82
N GLY A 19 25.29 9.07 -11.80
CA GLY A 19 24.81 9.77 -13.01
C GLY A 19 23.72 9.02 -13.79
N GLN A 20 23.35 7.80 -13.41
CA GLN A 20 22.26 7.05 -14.02
C GLN A 20 20.95 7.22 -13.25
N VAL A 21 19.85 7.45 -13.98
CA VAL A 21 18.50 7.55 -13.41
C VAL A 21 17.94 6.14 -13.21
N LYS A 22 17.55 5.82 -11.97
CA LYS A 22 16.78 4.61 -11.63
C LYS A 22 15.42 5.03 -11.11
N TYR A 23 14.36 4.52 -11.73
CA TYR A 23 12.99 4.84 -11.32
C TYR A 23 12.05 3.64 -11.47
N GLN A 24 10.93 3.71 -10.75
CA GLN A 24 9.82 2.77 -10.86
C GLN A 24 8.51 3.54 -10.76
N LEU A 25 7.61 3.28 -11.70
CA LEU A 25 6.26 3.84 -11.68
C LEU A 25 5.43 3.20 -10.57
N LEU A 26 4.59 4.00 -9.92
CA LEU A 26 3.76 3.56 -8.80
C LEU A 26 2.83 2.41 -9.20
N ILE A 27 2.17 2.49 -10.35
CA ILE A 27 1.27 1.41 -10.81
C ILE A 27 2.02 0.09 -10.98
N ASN A 28 3.23 0.11 -11.56
CA ASN A 28 4.03 -1.10 -11.76
C ASN A 28 4.48 -1.69 -10.42
N HIS A 29 4.78 -0.84 -9.44
CA HIS A 29 5.11 -1.26 -8.08
C HIS A 29 3.93 -1.98 -7.43
N LEU A 30 2.76 -1.35 -7.38
CA LEU A 30 1.57 -1.92 -6.75
C LEU A 30 1.16 -3.27 -7.38
N LEU A 31 1.20 -3.38 -8.71
CA LEU A 31 0.86 -4.61 -9.42
C LEU A 31 1.91 -5.72 -9.20
N GLY A 32 3.20 -5.36 -9.19
CA GLY A 32 4.29 -6.29 -8.90
C GLY A 32 4.18 -6.85 -7.49
N THR A 33 4.00 -5.97 -6.50
CA THR A 33 3.89 -6.35 -5.09
C THR A 33 2.67 -7.23 -4.86
N ARG A 34 1.52 -6.91 -5.48
CA ARG A 34 0.35 -7.79 -5.47
C ARG A 34 0.69 -9.19 -5.99
N GLN A 35 1.37 -9.29 -7.14
CA GLN A 35 1.69 -10.57 -7.74
C GLN A 35 2.62 -11.41 -6.85
N GLU A 36 3.65 -10.80 -6.27
CA GLU A 36 4.56 -11.50 -5.36
C GLU A 36 3.88 -11.87 -4.04
N MET A 37 3.03 -11.00 -3.49
CA MET A 37 2.25 -11.30 -2.28
C MET A 37 1.33 -12.51 -2.51
N ILE A 38 0.63 -12.59 -3.66
CA ILE A 38 -0.21 -13.75 -4.00
C ILE A 38 0.61 -15.05 -4.02
N LYS A 39 1.85 -15.01 -4.53
CA LYS A 39 2.76 -16.17 -4.49
C LYS A 39 3.17 -16.52 -3.06
N CYS A 40 3.51 -15.52 -2.24
CA CYS A 40 3.90 -15.72 -0.85
C CYS A 40 2.78 -16.38 -0.03
N ILE A 41 1.56 -15.83 -0.11
CA ILE A 41 0.41 -16.35 0.64
C ILE A 41 -0.06 -17.71 0.10
N GLY A 42 0.12 -17.97 -1.19
CA GLY A 42 -0.16 -19.26 -1.83
C GLY A 42 0.90 -20.34 -1.58
N SER A 43 2.05 -20.01 -1.01
CA SER A 43 3.10 -20.99 -0.69
C SER A 43 2.58 -22.01 0.32
N ARG A 44 3.01 -23.28 0.19
CA ARG A 44 2.49 -24.40 1.02
C ARG A 44 2.58 -24.09 2.51
N THR A 45 3.71 -23.54 2.97
CA THR A 45 3.95 -23.24 4.38
C THR A 45 3.04 -22.14 4.88
N ILE A 46 2.99 -20.99 4.21
CA ILE A 46 2.14 -19.86 4.63
C ILE A 46 0.67 -20.24 4.54
N ARG A 47 0.28 -20.92 3.45
CA ARG A 47 -1.07 -21.42 3.29
C ARG A 47 -1.49 -22.34 4.43
N HIS A 48 -0.64 -23.28 4.85
CA HIS A 48 -0.94 -24.15 5.97
C HIS A 48 -1.12 -23.39 7.29
N VAL A 49 -0.25 -22.41 7.56
CA VAL A 49 -0.37 -21.54 8.74
C VAL A 49 -1.68 -20.75 8.71
N VAL A 50 -1.99 -20.10 7.59
CA VAL A 50 -3.24 -19.36 7.41
C VAL A 50 -4.45 -20.29 7.59
N GLU A 51 -4.49 -21.43 6.90
CA GLU A 51 -5.56 -22.42 7.00
C GLU A 51 -5.74 -22.95 8.44
N SER A 52 -4.67 -23.04 9.22
CA SER A 52 -4.76 -23.38 10.64
C SER A 52 -5.41 -22.28 11.47
N LEU A 53 -5.05 -21.02 11.24
CA LEU A 53 -5.58 -19.88 12.00
C LEU A 53 -7.02 -19.56 11.62
N VAL A 54 -7.37 -19.63 10.32
CA VAL A 54 -8.73 -19.30 9.88
C VAL A 54 -9.78 -20.33 10.26
N ARG A 55 -9.37 -21.58 10.53
CA ARG A 55 -10.28 -22.64 11.00
C ARG A 55 -10.98 -22.27 12.32
N ASN A 56 -10.29 -21.52 13.19
CA ASN A 56 -10.85 -21.05 14.46
C ASN A 56 -11.79 -19.84 14.28
N GLU A 57 -11.66 -19.11 13.17
CA GLU A 57 -12.40 -17.87 12.89
C GLU A 57 -13.64 -18.10 12.00
N GLY A 58 -13.86 -19.33 11.53
CA GLY A 58 -14.99 -19.66 10.65
C GLY A 58 -14.91 -19.00 9.27
N ILE A 59 -13.71 -18.59 8.83
CA ILE A 59 -13.50 -17.97 7.51
C ILE A 59 -12.65 -18.87 6.61
N GLY A 60 -12.81 -18.72 5.29
CA GLY A 60 -12.00 -19.45 4.32
C GLY A 60 -10.67 -18.76 4.02
N PHE A 61 -9.72 -19.55 3.52
CA PHE A 61 -8.45 -19.04 2.99
C PHE A 61 -8.67 -18.01 1.86
N LYS A 62 -9.73 -18.17 1.07
CA LYS A 62 -10.04 -17.29 -0.06
C LYS A 62 -10.32 -15.85 0.40
N GLU A 63 -11.02 -15.69 1.51
CA GLU A 63 -11.35 -14.39 2.11
C GLU A 63 -10.09 -13.69 2.61
N ILE A 64 -9.19 -14.43 3.25
CA ILE A 64 -7.86 -13.93 3.65
C ILE A 64 -7.00 -13.56 2.43
N ALA A 65 -7.00 -14.38 1.39
CA ALA A 65 -6.26 -14.08 0.17
C ALA A 65 -6.76 -12.80 -0.51
N LYS A 66 -8.07 -12.54 -0.49
CA LYS A 66 -8.65 -11.27 -0.96
C LYS A 66 -8.20 -10.08 -0.12
N ALA A 67 -8.25 -10.20 1.21
CA ALA A 67 -7.76 -9.16 2.11
C ALA A 67 -6.27 -8.85 1.84
N ALA A 68 -5.45 -9.88 1.70
CA ALA A 68 -4.03 -9.72 1.40
C ALA A 68 -3.80 -9.06 0.03
N GLU A 69 -4.58 -9.42 -0.99
CA GLU A 69 -4.55 -8.80 -2.32
C GLU A 69 -4.81 -7.29 -2.25
N ILE A 70 -5.86 -6.89 -1.54
CA ILE A 70 -6.22 -5.49 -1.34
C ILE A 70 -5.09 -4.77 -0.61
N ALA A 71 -4.58 -5.33 0.49
CA ALA A 71 -3.47 -4.74 1.23
C ALA A 71 -2.25 -4.50 0.31
N ALA A 72 -1.88 -5.49 -0.50
CA ALA A 72 -0.75 -5.35 -1.43
C ALA A 72 -0.98 -4.33 -2.54
N LEU A 73 -2.20 -4.23 -3.07
CA LEU A 73 -2.52 -3.32 -4.15
C LEU A 73 -2.59 -1.86 -3.71
N PHE A 74 -2.91 -1.60 -2.44
CA PHE A 74 -3.12 -0.25 -1.92
C PHE A 74 -2.08 0.20 -0.88
N HIS A 75 -1.11 -0.64 -0.50
CA HIS A 75 -0.14 -0.33 0.56
C HIS A 75 0.62 0.99 0.36
N ASP A 76 0.85 1.35 -0.89
CA ASP A 76 1.68 2.47 -1.31
C ASP A 76 0.89 3.59 -1.99
N ILE A 77 -0.46 3.52 -1.99
CA ILE A 77 -1.30 4.50 -2.68
C ILE A 77 -1.09 5.93 -2.18
N GLY A 78 -0.72 6.10 -0.90
CA GLY A 78 -0.35 7.39 -0.32
C GLY A 78 0.81 8.08 -1.04
N LYS A 79 1.68 7.34 -1.75
CA LYS A 79 2.76 7.93 -2.57
C LYS A 79 2.21 8.77 -3.73
N ALA A 80 0.97 8.58 -4.16
CA ALA A 80 0.34 9.36 -5.23
C ALA A 80 0.09 10.84 -4.85
N LEU A 81 0.12 11.19 -3.56
CA LEU A 81 -0.12 12.56 -3.10
C LEU A 81 0.89 13.55 -3.70
N GLN A 82 0.39 14.74 -4.05
CA GLN A 82 1.17 15.76 -4.75
C GLN A 82 2.37 16.25 -3.95
N TYR A 83 2.29 16.20 -2.62
CA TYR A 83 3.44 16.48 -1.75
C TYR A 83 4.69 15.68 -2.14
N TYR A 84 4.55 14.39 -2.47
CA TYR A 84 5.67 13.56 -2.90
C TYR A 84 6.00 13.79 -4.37
N GLN A 85 4.99 13.71 -5.23
CA GLN A 85 5.19 13.72 -6.68
C GLN A 85 5.71 15.08 -7.17
N GLY A 86 5.31 16.18 -6.53
CA GLY A 86 5.81 17.53 -6.83
C GLY A 86 7.29 17.75 -6.49
N ARG A 87 7.93 16.85 -5.74
CA ARG A 87 9.35 16.96 -5.39
C ARG A 87 10.29 16.42 -6.47
N ILE A 88 9.76 15.81 -7.53
CA ILE A 88 10.57 15.15 -8.57
C ILE A 88 11.59 16.10 -9.22
N GLU A 89 11.18 17.33 -9.54
CA GLU A 89 12.06 18.32 -10.17
C GLU A 89 13.18 18.79 -9.23
N LYS A 90 12.88 18.88 -7.93
CA LYS A 90 13.89 19.17 -6.92
C LYS A 90 14.92 18.04 -6.80
N VAL A 91 14.43 16.78 -6.72
CA VAL A 91 15.28 15.59 -6.64
C VAL A 91 16.18 15.45 -7.87
N LYS A 92 15.64 15.72 -9.07
CA LYS A 92 16.41 15.77 -10.33
C LYS A 92 17.54 16.78 -10.29
N LYS A 93 17.27 18.01 -9.83
CA LYS A 93 18.27 19.08 -9.73
C LYS A 93 19.35 18.78 -8.71
N GLU A 94 18.97 18.20 -7.56
CA GLU A 94 19.88 17.93 -6.46
C GLU A 94 20.67 16.62 -6.65
N GLY A 95 20.33 15.79 -7.64
CA GLY A 95 20.98 14.49 -7.82
C GLY A 95 20.67 13.49 -6.70
N THR A 96 19.54 13.66 -6.01
CA THR A 96 19.19 12.90 -4.80
C THR A 96 18.18 11.78 -5.08
N ARG A 97 17.65 11.16 -4.02
CA ARG A 97 16.59 10.15 -4.05
C ARG A 97 15.25 10.73 -3.57
N LEU A 98 14.17 10.35 -4.23
CA LEU A 98 12.81 10.65 -3.80
C LEU A 98 12.45 9.83 -2.56
N SER A 99 11.95 10.52 -1.52
CA SER A 99 11.55 9.95 -0.24
C SER A 99 10.06 10.10 0.01
N PHE A 100 9.49 9.10 0.69
CA PHE A 100 8.06 9.00 0.99
C PHE A 100 7.86 8.78 2.50
N PRO A 101 8.20 9.75 3.36
CA PRO A 101 7.98 9.62 4.80
C PRO A 101 6.48 9.48 5.11
N TYR A 102 6.09 8.49 5.91
CA TYR A 102 4.71 8.25 6.35
C TYR A 102 3.69 7.92 5.26
N HIS A 103 4.12 7.45 4.09
CA HIS A 103 3.18 7.05 3.04
C HIS A 103 2.27 5.90 3.48
N GLU A 104 2.74 5.02 4.37
CA GLU A 104 1.96 3.94 4.97
C GLU A 104 0.73 4.47 5.73
N VAL A 105 0.90 5.55 6.49
CA VAL A 105 -0.21 6.22 7.21
C VAL A 105 -1.20 6.82 6.21
N MET A 106 -0.69 7.46 5.16
CA MET A 106 -1.54 8.05 4.12
C MET A 106 -2.31 6.98 3.34
N SER A 107 -1.66 5.87 3.01
CA SER A 107 -2.29 4.73 2.34
C SER A 107 -3.40 4.12 3.20
N SER A 108 -3.14 3.90 4.49
CA SER A 108 -4.16 3.44 5.44
C SER A 108 -5.33 4.42 5.56
N TYR A 109 -5.06 5.73 5.64
CA TYR A 109 -6.11 6.75 5.69
C TYR A 109 -7.00 6.72 4.43
N ILE A 110 -6.39 6.72 3.24
CA ILE A 110 -7.09 6.67 1.95
C ILE A 110 -8.00 5.43 1.89
N LEU A 111 -7.47 4.27 2.29
CA LEU A 111 -8.18 3.01 2.23
C LEU A 111 -9.31 2.93 3.27
N ALA A 112 -9.07 3.42 4.49
CA ALA A 112 -10.08 3.48 5.55
C ALA A 112 -11.25 4.40 5.16
N SER A 113 -10.94 5.52 4.49
CA SER A 113 -11.95 6.47 4.00
C SER A 113 -12.83 5.84 2.92
N ALA A 114 -12.23 5.06 2.01
CA ALA A 114 -12.98 4.30 1.02
C ALA A 114 -13.89 3.24 1.67
N PHE A 115 -13.39 2.51 2.67
CA PHE A 115 -14.22 1.53 3.39
C PHE A 115 -15.41 2.16 4.12
N GLN A 116 -15.25 3.35 4.70
CA GLN A 116 -16.37 4.05 5.35
C GLN A 116 -17.38 4.64 4.37
N SER A 117 -16.94 5.04 3.18
CA SER A 117 -17.84 5.58 2.15
C SER A 117 -18.71 4.51 1.49
N LEU A 118 -18.26 3.25 1.49
CA LEU A 118 -19.03 2.14 0.93
C LEU A 118 -20.22 1.79 1.83
N ALA A 119 -21.41 1.76 1.24
CA ALA A 119 -22.64 1.36 1.93
C ALA A 119 -22.60 -0.10 2.44
N THR A 120 -21.82 -0.96 1.77
CA THR A 120 -21.61 -2.35 2.16
C THR A 120 -20.12 -2.67 2.14
N SER A 121 -19.66 -3.47 3.10
CA SER A 121 -18.26 -3.89 3.15
C SER A 121 -17.89 -4.65 1.87
N PRO A 122 -16.75 -4.32 1.23
CA PRO A 122 -16.27 -5.07 0.06
C PRO A 122 -15.74 -6.45 0.45
N LEU A 123 -15.51 -6.69 1.74
CA LEU A 123 -15.02 -7.95 2.28
C LEU A 123 -16.03 -8.57 3.25
N THR A 124 -16.11 -9.91 3.22
CA THR A 124 -16.90 -10.70 4.14
C THR A 124 -16.00 -11.69 4.86
N PRO A 125 -15.95 -11.68 6.21
CA PRO A 125 -16.65 -10.75 7.11
C PRO A 125 -16.07 -9.32 7.10
N PRO A 126 -16.84 -8.29 7.51
CA PRO A 126 -16.40 -6.88 7.45
C PRO A 126 -15.12 -6.55 8.23
N TRP A 127 -14.82 -7.28 9.30
CA TRP A 127 -13.61 -7.07 10.09
C TRP A 127 -12.32 -7.32 9.29
N LEU A 128 -12.39 -8.01 8.15
CA LEU A 128 -11.25 -8.14 7.24
C LEU A 128 -10.74 -6.79 6.75
N CYS A 129 -11.60 -5.77 6.66
CA CYS A 129 -11.18 -4.40 6.35
C CYS A 129 -10.16 -3.89 7.39
N SER A 130 -10.39 -4.13 8.69
CA SER A 130 -9.45 -3.77 9.76
C SER A 130 -8.11 -4.48 9.59
N LEU A 131 -8.13 -5.76 9.21
CA LEU A 131 -6.92 -6.51 8.91
C LEU A 131 -6.14 -5.89 7.75
N VAL A 132 -6.82 -5.48 6.67
CA VAL A 132 -6.19 -4.82 5.53
C VAL A 132 -5.54 -3.50 5.96
N ILE A 133 -6.26 -2.65 6.71
CA ILE A 133 -5.74 -1.37 7.19
C ILE A 133 -4.51 -1.57 8.08
N GLN A 134 -4.55 -2.54 8.99
CA GLN A 134 -3.38 -2.87 9.80
C GLN A 134 -2.22 -3.34 8.94
N ALA A 135 -2.43 -4.26 8.00
CA ALA A 135 -1.35 -4.73 7.14
C ALA A 135 -0.68 -3.60 6.35
N VAL A 136 -1.48 -2.67 5.83
CA VAL A 136 -0.99 -1.47 5.14
C VAL A 136 -0.29 -0.51 6.10
N LEU A 137 -0.78 -0.32 7.32
CA LEU A 137 -0.12 0.58 8.27
C LEU A 137 1.24 0.03 8.71
N LEU A 138 1.33 -1.29 8.79
CA LEU A 138 2.40 -2.01 9.47
C LEU A 138 3.44 -2.63 8.52
N HIS A 139 3.31 -2.45 7.20
CA HIS A 139 4.22 -3.07 6.24
C HIS A 139 5.66 -2.53 6.26
N HIS A 140 5.98 -1.51 7.07
CA HIS A 140 7.37 -1.09 7.34
C HIS A 140 7.83 -1.38 8.77
N GLN A 141 7.08 -2.15 9.56
CA GLN A 141 7.36 -2.37 11.00
C GLN A 141 8.72 -2.99 11.33
N GLY A 142 9.31 -3.74 10.40
CA GLY A 142 10.69 -4.24 10.57
C GLY A 142 11.76 -3.16 10.48
N LEU A 143 11.40 -1.94 10.07
CA LEU A 143 12.30 -0.82 9.83
C LEU A 143 12.04 0.38 10.75
N ARG A 144 10.79 0.57 11.21
CA ARG A 144 10.37 1.72 12.04
C ARG A 144 9.24 1.34 13.00
N VAL A 145 9.28 1.89 14.22
CA VAL A 145 8.15 1.88 15.15
C VAL A 145 7.28 3.09 14.84
N LEU A 146 6.00 2.86 14.55
CA LEU A 146 5.02 3.94 14.34
C LEU A 146 4.35 4.25 15.67
N ASP A 147 4.51 5.48 16.16
CA ASP A 147 3.76 5.98 17.30
C ASP A 147 2.38 6.46 16.84
N LEU A 148 1.32 6.04 17.53
CA LEU A 148 -0.05 6.44 17.22
C LEU A 148 -0.25 7.94 17.41
N GLU A 149 0.47 8.59 18.33
CA GLU A 149 0.42 10.04 18.50
C GLU A 149 0.94 10.79 17.27
N ALA A 150 1.92 10.20 16.57
CA ALA A 150 2.50 10.75 15.35
C ALA A 150 1.51 10.76 14.17
N LEU A 151 0.41 9.99 14.23
CA LEU A 151 -0.67 10.00 13.24
C LEU A 151 -1.39 11.34 13.12
N SER A 152 -1.28 12.20 14.15
CA SER A 152 -1.88 13.53 14.18
C SER A 152 -0.90 14.67 13.85
N SER A 153 0.34 14.33 13.49
CA SER A 153 1.43 15.29 13.29
C SER A 153 1.12 16.33 12.20
N TYR A 154 1.69 17.52 12.37
CA TYR A 154 1.59 18.61 11.41
C TYR A 154 2.13 18.21 10.02
N GLU A 155 3.17 17.39 9.99
CA GLU A 155 3.77 16.84 8.78
C GLU A 155 2.75 16.06 7.93
N LEU A 156 1.89 15.24 8.56
CA LEU A 156 0.87 14.47 7.85
C LEU A 156 -0.21 15.36 7.26
N LYS A 157 -0.69 16.36 8.03
CA LYS A 157 -1.62 17.37 7.52
C LYS A 157 -1.03 18.09 6.30
N LYS A 158 0.24 18.48 6.37
CA LYS A 158 0.95 19.11 5.25
C LYS A 158 1.04 18.20 4.03
N ILE A 159 1.33 16.91 4.21
CA ILE A 159 1.40 15.93 3.10
C ILE A 159 0.08 15.87 2.34
N VAL A 160 -1.05 15.79 3.05
CA VAL A 160 -2.37 15.65 2.41
C VAL A 160 -2.85 16.95 1.78
N GLN A 161 -2.65 18.07 2.47
CA GLN A 161 -3.18 19.38 2.05
C GLN A 161 -2.33 20.07 0.96
N THR A 162 -1.10 19.60 0.71
CA THR A 162 -0.29 20.14 -0.38
C THR A 162 -0.96 19.86 -1.73
N ASP A 163 -1.51 20.90 -2.34
CA ASP A 163 -2.20 20.87 -3.63
C ASP A 163 -3.22 19.71 -3.71
N ALA A 164 -4.28 19.83 -2.90
CA ALA A 164 -5.37 18.88 -2.81
C ALA A 164 -5.95 18.53 -4.19
N THR A 165 -6.08 19.49 -5.10
CA THR A 165 -6.61 19.26 -6.45
C THR A 165 -5.72 18.29 -7.23
N ARG A 166 -4.40 18.49 -7.25
CA ARG A 166 -3.49 17.54 -7.93
C ARG A 166 -3.43 16.20 -7.21
N SER A 167 -3.44 16.17 -5.88
CA SER A 167 -3.49 14.94 -5.09
C SER A 167 -4.73 14.09 -5.44
N ALA A 168 -5.92 14.71 -5.47
CA ALA A 168 -7.16 14.06 -5.85
C ALA A 168 -7.12 13.50 -7.29
N SER A 169 -6.56 14.28 -8.23
CA SER A 169 -6.34 13.86 -9.61
C SER A 169 -5.36 12.68 -9.70
N ASN A 170 -4.27 12.68 -8.93
CA ASN A 170 -3.31 11.57 -8.92
C ASN A 170 -3.93 10.28 -8.37
N LEU A 171 -4.72 10.38 -7.30
CA LEU A 171 -5.47 9.25 -6.74
C LEU A 171 -6.49 8.70 -7.76
N GLN A 172 -7.21 9.56 -8.47
CA GLN A 172 -8.10 9.14 -9.55
C GLN A 172 -7.34 8.40 -10.65
N LYS A 173 -6.22 8.96 -11.13
CA LYS A 173 -5.40 8.33 -12.17
C LYS A 173 -4.94 6.93 -11.75
N ILE A 174 -4.32 6.79 -10.58
CA ILE A 174 -3.78 5.49 -10.15
C ILE A 174 -4.89 4.45 -9.97
N CYS A 175 -6.03 4.84 -9.41
CA CYS A 175 -7.16 3.94 -9.22
C CYS A 175 -7.82 3.54 -10.54
N MET A 176 -7.96 4.47 -11.49
CA MET A 176 -8.46 4.17 -12.83
C MET A 176 -7.50 3.30 -13.64
N GLU A 177 -6.19 3.37 -13.41
CA GLU A 177 -5.27 2.39 -13.99
C GLU A 177 -5.48 1.01 -13.37
N ILE A 178 -5.62 0.90 -12.03
CA ILE A 178 -5.89 -0.37 -11.35
C ILE A 178 -7.14 -1.07 -11.92
N THR A 179 -8.24 -0.35 -12.16
CA THR A 179 -9.51 -0.95 -12.62
C THR A 179 -9.43 -1.54 -14.03
N LYS A 180 -8.54 -1.03 -14.88
CA LYS A 180 -8.31 -1.54 -16.25
C LYS A 180 -7.66 -2.93 -16.28
N HIS A 181 -7.01 -3.36 -15.21
CA HIS A 181 -6.36 -4.67 -15.17
C HIS A 181 -7.38 -5.79 -14.93
N ASN A 182 -7.51 -6.71 -15.89
CA ASN A 182 -8.47 -7.82 -15.83
C ASN A 182 -8.15 -8.84 -14.73
N SER A 183 -6.90 -8.91 -14.28
CA SER A 183 -6.46 -9.83 -13.24
C SER A 183 -6.81 -9.37 -11.82
N ILE A 184 -7.27 -8.13 -11.64
CA ILE A 184 -7.63 -7.54 -10.33
C ILE A 184 -9.02 -8.01 -9.90
N SER A 185 -9.17 -8.40 -8.63
CA SER A 185 -10.45 -8.87 -8.09
C SER A 185 -11.54 -7.79 -8.13
N LYS A 186 -12.80 -8.22 -8.17
CA LYS A 186 -13.96 -7.33 -8.18
C LYS A 186 -13.96 -6.41 -6.95
N GLU A 187 -13.64 -6.96 -5.79
CA GLU A 187 -13.54 -6.25 -4.52
C GLU A 187 -12.50 -5.14 -4.59
N SER A 188 -11.31 -5.44 -5.12
CA SER A 188 -10.24 -4.45 -5.34
C SER A 188 -10.65 -3.35 -6.31
N LYS A 189 -11.41 -3.68 -7.36
CA LYS A 189 -11.93 -2.69 -8.32
C LYS A 189 -12.96 -1.76 -7.68
N VAL A 190 -13.89 -2.29 -6.89
CA VAL A 190 -14.88 -1.50 -6.14
C VAL A 190 -14.18 -0.50 -5.23
N ILE A 191 -13.12 -0.93 -4.53
CA ILE A 191 -12.34 -0.05 -3.66
C ILE A 191 -11.63 1.05 -4.46
N ALA A 192 -10.99 0.70 -5.59
CA ALA A 192 -10.33 1.67 -6.46
C ALA A 192 -11.33 2.71 -7.03
N GLU A 193 -12.51 2.25 -7.48
CA GLU A 193 -13.58 3.12 -7.97
C GLU A 193 -14.06 4.08 -6.88
N GLU A 194 -14.25 3.58 -5.66
CA GLU A 194 -14.66 4.43 -4.54
C GLU A 194 -13.58 5.47 -4.21
N ILE A 195 -12.31 5.06 -4.09
CA ILE A 195 -11.19 6.00 -3.87
C ILE A 195 -11.16 7.09 -4.94
N ALA A 196 -11.35 6.73 -6.22
CA ALA A 196 -11.37 7.70 -7.31
C ALA A 196 -12.55 8.69 -7.19
N LYS A 197 -13.72 8.20 -6.80
CA LYS A 197 -14.94 8.99 -6.61
C LYS A 197 -14.80 9.98 -5.45
N ILE A 198 -14.28 9.54 -4.30
CA ILE A 198 -14.18 10.36 -3.09
C ILE A 198 -12.80 11.02 -2.91
N SER A 199 -11.93 10.98 -3.92
CA SER A 199 -10.52 11.39 -3.78
C SER A 199 -10.36 12.84 -3.31
N ARG A 200 -11.30 13.73 -3.68
CA ARG A 200 -11.32 15.13 -3.22
C ARG A 200 -11.66 15.23 -1.74
N ASP A 201 -12.63 14.46 -1.27
CA ASP A 201 -13.06 14.51 0.13
C ASP A 201 -11.98 13.95 1.05
N ILE A 202 -11.32 12.86 0.62
CA ILE A 202 -10.13 12.29 1.28
C ILE A 202 -9.07 13.37 1.51
N VAL A 203 -8.72 14.16 0.49
CA VAL A 203 -7.60 15.12 0.62
C VAL A 203 -7.99 16.42 1.36
N VAL A 204 -9.27 16.78 1.37
CA VAL A 204 -9.73 18.02 2.04
C VAL A 204 -10.06 17.76 3.51
N ALA A 205 -10.66 16.62 3.82
CA ALA A 205 -11.17 16.27 5.15
C ALA A 205 -10.25 15.30 5.90
N TYR A 206 -8.93 15.50 5.81
CA TYR A 206 -7.96 14.63 6.49
C TYR A 206 -8.25 14.52 7.99
N ASP A 207 -8.69 13.32 8.40
CA ASP A 207 -8.92 12.95 9.78
C ASP A 207 -8.26 11.59 10.08
N PRO A 208 -7.08 11.57 10.70
CA PRO A 208 -6.37 10.32 11.01
C PRO A 208 -7.10 9.45 12.04
N SER A 209 -8.08 9.98 12.78
CA SER A 209 -8.84 9.21 13.77
C SER A 209 -9.61 8.05 13.14
N ILE A 210 -9.93 8.15 11.84
CA ILE A 210 -10.53 7.07 11.07
C ILE A 210 -9.69 5.79 11.10
N ILE A 211 -8.35 5.91 11.09
CA ILE A 211 -7.44 4.75 11.10
C ILE A 211 -7.57 4.02 12.44
N LEU A 212 -7.74 4.77 13.55
CA LEU A 212 -7.85 4.20 14.89
C LEU A 212 -9.07 3.29 15.03
N GLN A 213 -10.15 3.59 14.31
CA GLN A 213 -11.35 2.74 14.27
C GLN A 213 -11.06 1.35 13.67
N TYR A 214 -10.08 1.26 12.78
CA TYR A 214 -9.63 0.01 12.15
C TYR A 214 -8.38 -0.59 12.83
N TYR A 215 -7.73 0.14 13.73
CA TYR A 215 -6.50 -0.30 14.38
C TYR A 215 -6.75 -1.37 15.46
N ASP A 216 -7.92 -1.41 16.08
CA ASP A 216 -8.21 -2.36 17.15
C ASP A 216 -8.74 -3.71 16.60
N LEU A 217 -7.86 -4.72 16.52
CA LEU A 217 -8.25 -6.11 16.34
C LEU A 217 -8.37 -6.78 17.71
N LYS A 218 -9.61 -6.96 18.18
CA LYS A 218 -9.92 -7.42 19.54
C LYS A 218 -9.62 -8.90 19.83
N GLU A 219 -9.28 -9.69 18.82
CA GLU A 219 -9.10 -11.14 18.95
C GLU A 219 -7.69 -11.58 18.55
N GLU A 220 -7.08 -12.44 19.36
CA GLU A 220 -5.68 -12.85 19.23
C GLU A 220 -5.36 -13.48 17.87
N ASP A 221 -6.24 -14.34 17.36
CA ASP A 221 -6.05 -15.02 16.08
C ASP A 221 -6.16 -14.04 14.90
N ARG A 222 -6.97 -12.98 15.01
CA ARG A 222 -7.00 -11.87 14.03
C ARG A 222 -5.72 -11.05 14.04
N VAL A 223 -5.14 -10.79 15.20
CA VAL A 223 -3.83 -10.13 15.32
C VAL A 223 -2.73 -10.98 14.66
N LYS A 224 -2.76 -12.31 14.82
CA LYS A 224 -1.83 -13.22 14.13
C LYS A 224 -2.00 -13.17 12.61
N LEU A 225 -3.25 -13.17 12.11
CA LEU A 225 -3.54 -13.06 10.68
C LEU A 225 -3.04 -11.72 10.09
N SER A 226 -3.23 -10.61 10.81
CA SER A 226 -2.69 -9.31 10.43
C SER A 226 -1.17 -9.33 10.30
N ARG A 227 -0.46 -9.94 11.27
CA ARG A 227 1.00 -10.09 11.21
C ARG A 227 1.46 -10.93 10.01
N ILE A 228 0.73 -12.01 9.69
CA ILE A 228 1.05 -12.83 8.52
C ILE A 228 0.90 -12.03 7.23
N ILE A 229 -0.21 -11.33 7.05
CA ILE A 229 -0.43 -10.52 5.84
C ILE A 229 0.58 -9.39 5.75
N SER A 230 0.86 -8.71 6.87
CA SER A 230 1.92 -7.68 6.95
C SER A 230 3.28 -8.26 6.54
N GLY A 231 3.63 -9.47 7.03
CA GLY A 231 4.87 -10.16 6.69
C GLY A 231 4.95 -10.56 5.21
N CYS A 232 3.87 -11.10 4.64
CA CYS A 232 3.81 -11.41 3.21
C CYS A 232 3.95 -10.16 2.36
N LEU A 233 3.29 -9.06 2.76
CA LEU A 233 3.40 -7.77 2.10
C LEU A 233 4.82 -7.21 2.17
N MET A 234 5.44 -7.22 3.36
CA MET A 234 6.84 -6.84 3.55
C MET A 234 7.79 -7.63 2.65
N ILE A 235 7.65 -8.96 2.61
CA ILE A 235 8.49 -9.81 1.76
C ILE A 235 8.29 -9.47 0.29
N ALA A 236 7.04 -9.28 -0.15
CA ALA A 236 6.72 -8.93 -1.54
C ALA A 236 7.29 -7.56 -1.93
N ASP A 237 7.04 -6.54 -1.11
CA ASP A 237 7.51 -5.16 -1.31
C ASP A 237 9.05 -5.10 -1.33
N VAL A 238 9.70 -5.78 -0.39
CA VAL A 238 11.16 -5.84 -0.31
C VAL A 238 11.75 -6.68 -1.44
N LYS A 239 11.10 -7.76 -1.90
CA LYS A 239 11.60 -8.58 -3.01
C LYS A 239 11.57 -7.81 -4.33
N ASP A 240 10.54 -7.02 -4.56
CA ASP A 240 10.47 -6.12 -5.72
C ASP A 240 11.50 -4.98 -5.59
N ALA A 241 11.64 -4.40 -4.39
CA ALA A 241 12.70 -3.46 -4.11
C ALA A 241 14.09 -4.08 -4.36
N TYR A 242 14.30 -5.34 -3.95
CA TYR A 242 15.55 -6.11 -4.06
C TYR A 242 15.94 -6.37 -5.52
N LYS A 243 15.00 -6.84 -6.34
CA LYS A 243 15.19 -6.97 -7.80
C LYS A 243 15.60 -5.63 -8.43
N ALA A 244 15.12 -4.51 -7.90
CA ALA A 244 15.43 -3.17 -8.40
C ALA A 244 16.74 -2.55 -7.85
N VAL A 245 17.29 -3.01 -6.71
CA VAL A 245 18.60 -2.53 -6.17
C VAL A 245 19.81 -3.41 -6.51
N GLY A 246 19.63 -4.66 -6.94
CA GLY A 246 20.75 -5.55 -7.30
C GLY A 246 21.68 -5.86 -6.11
N ASP A 247 21.24 -6.74 -5.22
CA ASP A 247 22.04 -7.33 -4.11
C ASP A 247 22.53 -6.40 -2.97
N ILE A 248 22.17 -5.11 -2.95
CA ILE A 248 22.67 -4.16 -1.93
C ILE A 248 21.82 -4.12 -0.64
N ALA A 249 20.61 -4.70 -0.60
CA ALA A 249 19.76 -4.60 0.59
C ALA A 249 20.08 -5.69 1.66
N THR A 250 20.57 -5.19 2.80
CA THR A 250 20.59 -5.71 4.20
C THR A 250 20.39 -7.21 4.48
N ARG A 251 21.20 -7.73 5.41
CA ARG A 251 21.22 -9.08 6.02
C ARG A 251 19.84 -9.80 6.09
N TYR A 252 18.78 -9.07 6.47
CA TYR A 252 17.39 -9.55 6.53
C TYR A 252 16.87 -10.21 5.23
N VAL A 253 17.18 -9.68 4.05
CA VAL A 253 16.73 -10.27 2.78
C VAL A 253 17.51 -11.53 2.43
N LYS A 254 18.81 -11.57 2.77
CA LYS A 254 19.61 -12.79 2.61
C LYS A 254 19.11 -13.91 3.52
N ASP A 255 18.59 -13.57 4.70
CA ASP A 255 18.03 -14.55 5.64
C ASP A 255 16.67 -15.09 5.15
N ILE A 256 15.84 -14.25 4.52
CA ILE A 256 14.54 -14.68 3.95
C ILE A 256 14.70 -15.43 2.62
N VAL A 257 15.58 -14.99 1.72
CA VAL A 257 15.81 -15.63 0.41
C VAL A 257 16.56 -16.96 0.54
N LYS A 258 17.35 -17.16 1.61
CA LYS A 258 17.98 -18.44 1.93
C LYS A 258 17.00 -19.49 2.45
N LEU A 259 15.77 -19.12 2.82
CA LEU A 259 14.67 -20.06 3.04
C LEU A 259 14.16 -20.56 1.67
N LYS A 260 15.04 -21.22 0.91
CA LYS A 260 14.63 -22.12 -0.17
C LYS A 260 14.06 -23.37 0.50
N TYR A 261 12.74 -23.48 0.49
CA TYR A 261 12.03 -24.76 0.63
C TYR A 261 11.44 -25.12 -0.72
#